data_AF-A0A3C0T383-F1
#
_entry.id   AF-A0A3C0T383-F1
#
_cell.length_a   1.000
_cell.length_b   1.000
_cell.length_c   1.000
_cell.angle_alpha   90.00
_cell.angle_beta   90.00
_cell.angle_gamma   90.00
#
_symmetry.space_group_name_H-M   'P 1'
#
loop_
_entity.id
_entity.type
_entity.pdbx_description
1 polymer ?
#
loop_
_entity_poly.entity_id
_entity_poly.type
_entity_poly.pdbx_seq_one_letter_code
_entity_poly.pdbx_strand_id
1 'polypeptide(L)'
;MTCIILSGGSSRRAGGLNKAFLTIEGETFIERKIRQFTPLFDELVVVVREPEPYRHLPALIVADQVPGQGPLMGLCTGLKKSSSDINFVTTVDSPYMNPELTAALAN
;
A
#
# COMPACT_ATOMS: atom_id res chain seq x y z
N MET A 1 0.22 -14.46 -5.56
CA MET A 1 0.23 -13.90 -4.19
C MET A 1 -0.24 -12.45 -4.21
N THR A 2 -0.93 -12.03 -3.14
CA THR A 2 -1.41 -10.65 -2.95
C THR A 2 -0.39 -9.79 -2.20
N CYS A 3 -0.19 -8.56 -2.66
CA CYS A 3 0.54 -7.52 -1.94
C CYS A 3 -0.42 -6.49 -1.34
N ILE A 4 -0.34 -6.29 -0.03
CA ILE A 4 -1.13 -5.32 0.74
C ILE A 4 -0.27 -4.08 1.01
N ILE A 5 -0.69 -2.94 0.48
CA ILE A 5 -0.06 -1.64 0.67
C ILE A 5 -0.88 -0.82 1.68
N LEU A 6 -0.32 -0.58 2.86
CA LEU A 6 -0.92 0.22 3.91
C LEU A 6 -0.64 1.71 3.68
N SER A 7 -1.69 2.48 3.40
CA SER A 7 -1.64 3.91 3.06
C SER A 7 -2.68 4.74 3.84
N GLY A 8 -3.14 4.27 5.00
CA GLY A 8 -4.16 4.93 5.84
C GLY A 8 -3.64 5.70 7.06
N GLY A 9 -2.32 5.82 7.24
CA GLY A 9 -1.72 6.47 8.42
C GLY A 9 -2.02 7.97 8.50
N SER A 10 -2.10 8.53 9.72
CA SER A 10 -2.43 9.95 9.93
C SER A 10 -1.27 10.93 9.69
N SER A 11 -0.10 10.44 9.25
CA SER A 11 1.07 11.26 8.91
C SER A 11 1.44 12.37 9.91
N ARG A 12 1.17 12.18 11.21
CA ARG A 12 1.29 13.23 12.24
C ARG A 12 2.70 13.85 12.29
N ARG A 13 3.73 13.03 12.09
CA ARG A 13 5.15 13.45 12.05
C ARG A 13 5.57 14.13 10.75
N ALA A 14 4.75 14.03 9.70
CA ALA A 14 4.99 14.62 8.38
C ALA A 14 4.01 15.78 8.10
N GLY A 15 3.60 16.51 9.14
CA GLY A 15 2.73 17.69 9.00
C GLY A 15 1.31 17.37 8.50
N GLY A 16 0.84 16.13 8.59
CA GLY A 16 -0.48 15.73 8.09
C GLY A 16 -0.53 15.51 6.57
N LEU A 17 0.60 15.59 5.86
CA LEU A 17 0.65 15.35 4.43
C LEU A 17 0.36 13.87 4.10
N ASN A 18 -0.42 13.65 3.05
CA ASN A 18 -0.62 12.30 2.52
C ASN A 18 0.63 11.85 1.76
N LYS A 19 1.47 11.04 2.43
CA LYS A 19 2.75 10.58 1.90
C LYS A 19 2.63 9.80 0.59
N ALA A 20 1.48 9.16 0.34
CA ALA A 20 1.25 8.42 -0.88
C ALA A 20 1.39 9.29 -2.13
N PHE A 21 1.01 10.57 -2.03
CA PHE A 21 1.02 11.54 -3.13
C PHE A 21 2.25 12.46 -3.12
N LEU A 22 3.21 12.23 -2.22
CA LEU A 22 4.52 12.87 -2.36
C LEU A 22 5.21 12.32 -3.61
N THR A 23 5.96 13.17 -4.29
CA THR A 23 6.60 12.81 -5.55
C THR A 23 8.12 12.71 -5.39
N ILE A 24 8.71 11.73 -6.08
CA ILE A 24 10.16 11.64 -6.33
C ILE A 24 10.29 11.45 -7.85
N GLU A 25 11.11 12.29 -8.49
CA GLU A 25 11.36 12.20 -9.94
C GLU A 25 10.08 12.30 -10.80
N GLY A 26 9.06 13.01 -10.30
CA GLY A 26 7.79 13.23 -11.01
C GLY A 26 6.74 12.12 -10.85
N GLU A 27 7.04 11.03 -10.14
CA GLU A 27 6.13 9.93 -9.86
C GLU A 27 5.72 9.95 -8.37
N THR A 28 4.44 9.74 -8.05
CA THR A 28 4.02 9.64 -6.63
C THR A 28 4.53 8.36 -5.99
N PHE A 29 4.67 8.35 -4.65
CA PHE A 29 5.17 7.17 -3.93
C PHE A 29 4.28 5.95 -4.15
N ILE A 30 2.95 6.16 -4.23
CA ILE A 30 2.01 5.06 -4.45
C ILE A 30 2.08 4.53 -5.88
N GLU A 31 2.16 5.40 -6.89
CA GLU A 31 2.33 4.99 -8.29
C GLU A 31 3.62 4.19 -8.47
N ARG A 32 4.73 4.68 -7.89
CA ARG A 32 6.03 4.01 -7.94
C ARG A 32 5.97 2.62 -7.31
N LYS A 33 5.28 2.46 -6.17
CA LYS A 33 5.09 1.14 -5.53
C LYS A 33 4.23 0.21 -6.35
N ILE A 34 3.11 0.70 -6.88
CA ILE A 34 2.23 -0.10 -7.73
C ILE A 34 3.03 -0.60 -8.94
N ARG A 35 3.74 0.29 -9.65
CA ARG A 35 4.59 -0.08 -10.78
C ARG A 35 5.66 -1.13 -10.42
N GLN A 36 6.29 -1.01 -9.26
CA GLN A 36 7.30 -1.98 -8.80
C GLN A 36 6.71 -3.35 -8.43
N PHE A 37 5.49 -3.40 -7.91
CA PHE A 37 4.86 -4.64 -7.41
C PHE A 37 3.95 -5.32 -8.42
N THR A 38 3.41 -4.61 -9.41
CA THR A 38 2.63 -5.20 -10.50
C THR A 38 3.31 -6.43 -11.14
N PRO A 39 4.63 -6.45 -11.43
CA PRO A 39 5.25 -7.65 -12.01
C PRO A 39 5.54 -8.78 -11.01
N LEU A 40 5.41 -8.55 -9.70
CA LEU A 40 5.78 -9.51 -8.65
C LEU A 40 4.56 -10.19 -7.99
N PHE A 41 3.37 -9.59 -8.12
CA PHE A 41 2.16 -10.02 -7.43
C PHE A 41 0.96 -10.04 -8.36
N ASP A 42 0.10 -11.03 -8.21
CA ASP A 42 -1.11 -11.19 -9.02
C ASP A 42 -2.19 -10.16 -8.64
N GLU A 43 -2.16 -9.69 -7.39
CA GLU A 43 -3.14 -8.78 -6.82
C GLU A 43 -2.44 -7.72 -5.96
N LEU A 44 -2.84 -6.46 -6.13
CA LEU A 44 -2.44 -5.35 -5.28
C LEU A 44 -3.66 -4.80 -4.54
N VAL A 45 -3.58 -4.76 -3.22
CA VAL A 45 -4.62 -4.19 -2.35
C VAL A 45 -4.06 -2.96 -1.65
N VAL A 46 -4.67 -1.79 -1.86
CA VAL A 46 -4.26 -0.54 -1.21
C VAL A 46 -5.28 -0.17 -0.14
N VAL A 47 -4.86 -0.26 1.12
CA VAL A 47 -5.70 0.07 2.27
C VAL A 47 -5.50 1.54 2.64
N VAL A 48 -6.58 2.31 2.55
CA VAL A 48 -6.56 3.77 2.71
C VAL A 48 -7.66 4.24 3.65
N ARG A 49 -7.49 5.44 4.21
CA ARG A 49 -8.55 6.08 4.99
C ARG A 49 -9.67 6.61 4.10
N GLU A 50 -9.28 7.29 3.03
CA GLU A 50 -10.16 7.93 2.07
C GLU A 50 -9.87 7.32 0.69
N PRO A 51 -10.80 6.55 0.10
CA PRO A 51 -10.55 5.83 -1.14
C PRO A 51 -10.57 6.73 -2.38
N GLU A 52 -11.31 7.84 -2.34
CA GLU A 52 -11.58 8.69 -3.51
C GLU A 52 -10.30 9.14 -4.25
N PRO A 53 -9.26 9.63 -3.56
CA PRO A 53 -8.03 10.06 -4.22
C PRO A 53 -7.27 8.95 -4.94
N TYR A 54 -7.52 7.68 -4.62
CA TYR A 54 -6.76 6.53 -5.10
C TYR A 54 -7.47 5.75 -6.21
N ARG A 55 -8.73 6.07 -6.52
CA ARG A 55 -9.57 5.29 -7.47
C ARG A 55 -9.00 5.17 -8.89
N HIS A 56 -8.11 6.07 -9.27
CA HIS A 56 -7.46 6.06 -10.59
C HIS A 56 -6.32 5.03 -10.69
N LEU A 57 -5.89 4.45 -9.56
CA LEU A 57 -4.78 3.51 -9.52
C LEU A 57 -5.22 2.11 -9.96
N PRO A 58 -4.37 1.35 -10.67
CA PRO A 58 -4.68 -0.01 -11.11
C PRO A 58 -4.48 -1.02 -9.96
N ALA A 59 -5.22 -0.86 -8.88
CA ALA A 59 -5.18 -1.71 -7.68
C ALA A 59 -6.54 -1.75 -6.98
N LEU A 60 -6.77 -2.76 -6.14
CA LEU A 60 -7.97 -2.82 -5.32
C LEU A 60 -7.89 -1.81 -4.17
N ILE A 61 -8.64 -0.72 -4.26
CA ILE A 61 -8.68 0.32 -3.24
C ILE A 61 -9.69 -0.05 -2.15
N VAL A 62 -9.22 -0.16 -0.91
CA VAL A 62 -10.03 -0.59 0.23
C VAL A 62 -9.99 0.48 1.32
N ALA A 63 -11.17 0.94 1.74
CA ALA A 63 -11.28 1.81 2.90
C ALA A 63 -11.05 1.00 4.19
N ASP A 64 -10.20 1.50 5.09
CA ASP A 64 -10.05 0.99 6.45
C ASP A 64 -11.38 1.11 7.20
N GLN A 65 -11.92 0.00 7.69
CA GLN A 65 -13.23 -0.06 8.34
C GLN A 65 -13.25 0.63 9.71
N VAL A 66 -12.11 0.69 10.39
CA VAL A 66 -11.98 1.29 11.72
C VAL A 66 -10.74 2.19 11.73
N PRO A 67 -10.78 3.32 11.01
CA PRO A 67 -9.60 4.15 10.80
C PRO A 67 -9.10 4.73 12.13
N GLY A 68 -7.78 4.79 12.29
CA GLY A 68 -7.14 5.40 13.47
C GLY A 68 -6.73 4.42 14.57
N GLN A 69 -6.97 3.12 14.40
CA GLN A 69 -6.55 2.06 15.33
C GLN A 69 -5.12 1.52 15.04
N GLY A 70 -4.37 2.22 14.20
CA GLY A 70 -3.00 1.86 13.84
C GLY A 70 -2.89 0.83 12.72
N PRO A 71 -1.66 0.39 12.38
CA PRO A 71 -1.37 -0.41 11.18
C PRO A 71 -1.99 -1.81 11.20
N LEU A 72 -2.23 -2.39 12.39
CA LEU A 72 -2.83 -3.73 12.50
C LEU A 72 -4.28 -3.78 12.02
N MET A 73 -5.05 -2.70 12.20
CA MET A 73 -6.41 -2.65 11.65
C MET A 73 -6.42 -2.46 10.13
N GLY A 74 -5.48 -1.69 9.60
CA GLY A 74 -5.25 -1.63 8.16
C GLY A 74 -4.88 -2.99 7.58
N LEU A 75 -3.99 -3.74 8.25
CA LEU A 75 -3.62 -5.10 7.87
C LEU A 75 -4.82 -6.05 7.93
N CYS A 76 -5.60 -6.03 9.01
CA CYS A 76 -6.81 -6.85 9.14
C CYS A 76 -7.79 -6.58 7.98
N THR A 77 -7.98 -5.30 7.62
CA THR A 77 -8.82 -4.90 6.49
C THR A 77 -8.27 -5.44 5.16
N GLY A 78 -6.96 -5.34 4.93
CA GLY A 78 -6.31 -5.87 3.72
C GLY A 78 -6.42 -7.39 3.61
N LEU A 79 -6.16 -8.12 4.71
CA LEU A 79 -6.25 -9.58 4.75
C LEU A 79 -7.67 -10.08 4.46
N LYS A 80 -8.70 -9.39 4.95
CA LYS A 80 -10.11 -9.72 4.64
C LYS A 80 -10.49 -9.54 3.17
N LYS A 81 -9.69 -8.79 2.41
CA LYS A 81 -9.93 -8.50 0.99
C LYS A 81 -9.01 -9.25 0.05
N SER A 82 -7.87 -9.70 0.56
CA SER A 82 -6.94 -10.53 -0.18
C SER A 82 -7.58 -11.84 -0.64
N SER A 83 -7.22 -12.24 -1.85
CA SER A 83 -7.54 -13.54 -2.42
C SER A 83 -6.50 -14.64 -2.12
N SER A 84 -5.40 -14.30 -1.45
CA SER A 84 -4.26 -15.20 -1.20
C SER A 84 -4.13 -15.61 0.28
N ASP A 85 -3.70 -16.86 0.53
CA ASP A 85 -3.36 -17.35 1.87
C ASP A 85 -2.11 -16.66 2.45
N ILE A 86 -1.10 -16.48 1.61
CA ILE A 86 0.14 -15.78 1.94
C ILE A 86 0.08 -14.38 1.33
N ASN A 87 0.49 -13.38 2.11
CA ASN A 87 0.39 -11.98 1.75
C ASN A 87 1.72 -11.28 2.01
N PHE A 88 2.20 -10.52 1.03
CA PHE A 88 3.27 -9.56 1.25
C PHE A 88 2.66 -8.25 1.76
N VAL A 89 3.24 -7.64 2.79
CA VAL A 89 2.68 -6.42 3.40
C VAL A 89 3.72 -5.33 3.43
N THR A 90 3.35 -4.14 2.98
CA THR A 90 4.23 -2.97 2.98
C THR A 90 3.47 -1.67 3.23
N THR A 91 4.20 -0.59 3.43
CA THR A 91 3.72 0.77 3.68
C THR A 91 4.19 1.70 2.56
N VAL A 92 3.53 2.84 2.38
CA VAL A 92 3.93 3.85 1.37
C VAL A 92 5.13 4.72 1.75
N ASP A 93 5.59 4.65 3.00
CA ASP A 93 6.68 5.50 3.52
C ASP A 93 8.09 5.03 3.17
N SER A 94 8.21 3.88 2.50
CA SER A 94 9.47 3.31 2.03
C SER A 94 9.53 3.38 0.49
N PRO A 95 9.89 4.54 -0.11
CA PRO A 95 9.88 4.74 -1.56
C PRO A 95 10.98 3.97 -2.30
N TYR A 96 12.03 3.57 -1.58
CA TYR A 96 13.12 2.76 -2.10
C TYR A 96 13.03 1.36 -1.49
N MET A 97 12.25 0.48 -2.12
CA MET A 97 12.28 -0.93 -1.79
C MET A 97 13.29 -1.63 -2.68
N ASN A 98 14.13 -2.48 -2.10
CA ASN A 98 15.06 -3.31 -2.86
C ASN A 98 14.26 -4.40 -3.61
N PRO A 99 14.26 -4.42 -4.95
CA PRO A 99 13.47 -5.39 -5.72
C PRO A 99 13.90 -6.84 -5.46
N GLU A 100 15.20 -7.08 -5.29
CA GLU A 100 15.74 -8.42 -5.04
C GLU A 100 15.26 -8.99 -3.70
N LEU A 101 15.26 -8.18 -2.65
CA LEU A 101 14.73 -8.53 -1.33
C LEU A 101 13.22 -8.76 -1.39
N THR A 102 12.50 -7.93 -2.15
CA THR A 102 11.06 -8.08 -2.33
C THR A 102 10.75 -9.43 -2.99
N ALA A 103 11.46 -9.75 -4.07
CA ALA A 103 11.31 -11.02 -4.77
C ALA A 103 11.73 -12.21 -3.88
N ALA A 104 12.80 -12.08 -3.11
CA ALA A 104 13.26 -13.13 -2.19
C ALA A 104 12.25 -13.44 -1.08
N LEU A 105 11.52 -12.44 -0.59
CA LEU A 105 10.47 -12.60 0.43
C LEU A 105 9.11 -12.98 -0.17
N ALA A 106 8.94 -12.83 -1.49
CA ALA A 106 7.70 -13.12 -2.19
C ALA A 106 7.63 -14.54 -2.78
N ASN A 107 8.69 -15.33 -2.65
CA ASN A 107 8.77 -16.75 -3.03
C ASN A 107 8.69 -17.65 -1.79
#